data_AF-A0A7R9PSA2-F1
#
_entry.id   AF-A0A7R9PSA2-F1
#
_cell.length_a   1.000
_cell.length_b   1.000
_cell.length_c   1.000
_cell.angle_alpha   90.00
_cell.angle_beta   90.00
_cell.angle_gamma   90.00
#
_symmetry.space_group_name_H-M   'P 1'
#
loop_
_entity.id
_entity.type
_entity.pdbx_description
1 polymer ?
#
loop_
_entity_poly.entity_id
_entity_poly.type
_entity_poly.pdbx_seq_one_letter_code
_entity_poly.pdbx_strand_id
1 'polypeptide(L)'
;VETFNRFLSLSSKPVNSCREFKNKDKYDRCKDSVDFLQDRVDFHKTFSLLIRMGSGDNKTDKNTRRHLSREEDVWQNELKDLIWLELQAWQADRTPREQDDYLCKAREKVADLLDEIINYSYCDCECAGRKERNYLKLRSGWPSHSTDNANFT
;
A
#
# COMPACT_ATOMS: atom_id res chain seq x y z
N VAL A 1 18.40 -10.83 10.52
CA VAL A 1 17.76 -11.97 11.22
C VAL A 1 16.39 -11.51 11.66
N GLU A 2 15.38 -11.76 10.84
CA GLU A 2 13.98 -11.48 11.18
C GLU A 2 13.54 -12.53 12.20
N THR A 3 13.23 -12.11 13.42
CA THR A 3 12.77 -13.02 14.47
C THR A 3 11.26 -13.13 14.40
N PHE A 4 10.78 -14.36 14.15
CA PHE A 4 9.36 -14.76 14.05
C PHE A 4 8.53 -14.58 15.36
N ASN A 5 8.99 -13.77 16.30
CA ASN A 5 8.38 -13.58 17.61
C ASN A 5 8.10 -12.10 17.94
N ARG A 6 7.83 -11.27 16.92
CA ARG A 6 7.54 -9.84 17.14
C ARG A 6 6.21 -9.57 17.86
N PHE A 7 5.32 -10.56 17.98
CA PHE A 7 4.00 -10.38 18.58
C PHE A 7 3.72 -11.24 19.83
N LEU A 8 4.71 -11.94 20.40
CA LEU A 8 4.56 -12.55 21.72
C LEU A 8 4.90 -11.52 22.80
N SER A 9 3.87 -11.06 23.51
CA SER A 9 4.04 -10.18 24.67
C SER A 9 4.94 -10.85 25.72
N LEU A 10 5.97 -10.13 26.19
CA LEU A 10 6.93 -10.60 27.19
C LEU A 10 6.31 -10.94 28.57
N SER A 11 4.99 -10.80 28.74
CA SER A 11 4.27 -11.12 29.97
C SER A 11 3.31 -12.31 29.87
N SER A 12 3.11 -12.91 28.69
CA SER A 12 2.20 -14.06 28.57
C SER A 12 2.91 -15.36 28.97
N LYS A 13 2.71 -15.80 30.21
CA LYS A 13 3.03 -17.18 30.61
C LYS A 13 2.05 -18.12 29.89
N PRO A 14 2.50 -19.21 29.24
CA PRO A 14 1.58 -20.20 28.70
C PRO A 14 0.72 -20.75 29.84
N VAL A 15 -0.59 -20.70 29.67
CA VAL A 15 -1.52 -21.37 30.59
C VAL A 15 -1.29 -22.86 30.40
N ASN A 16 -0.58 -23.48 31.34
CA ASN A 16 -0.53 -24.93 31.46
C ASN A 16 -1.94 -25.42 31.75
N SER A 17 -2.76 -25.61 30.72
CA SER A 17 -4.01 -26.34 30.83
C SER A 17 -3.66 -27.81 31.03
N CYS A 18 -3.39 -28.15 32.29
CA CYS A 18 -3.55 -29.43 32.95
C CYS A 18 -3.77 -30.62 31.99
N ARG A 19 -2.69 -31.25 31.54
CA ARG A 19 -2.70 -32.69 31.21
C ARG A 19 -2.38 -33.47 32.47
N GLU A 20 -3.34 -33.55 33.39
CA GLU A 20 -3.34 -34.59 34.42
C GLU A 20 -4.73 -35.23 34.52
N PHE A 21 -5.05 -36.08 33.54
CA PHE A 21 -6.06 -37.10 33.74
C PHE A 21 -5.43 -38.28 34.49
N LYS A 22 -5.48 -38.25 35.81
CA LYS A 22 -5.39 -39.44 36.65
C LYS A 22 -6.71 -39.60 37.40
N ASN A 23 -7.43 -40.66 37.05
CA ASN A 23 -8.66 -41.10 37.68
C ASN A 23 -8.49 -41.27 39.21
N LYS A 24 -9.50 -40.82 39.96
CA LYS A 24 -9.99 -41.53 41.16
C LYS A 24 -11.42 -41.11 41.46
N ASP A 25 -12.24 -42.13 41.57
CA ASP A 25 -13.67 -42.10 41.88
C ASP A 25 -13.98 -41.34 43.17
N LYS A 26 -15.08 -40.58 43.16
CA LYS A 26 -16.12 -40.56 44.20
C LYS A 26 -17.20 -39.55 43.81
N TYR A 27 -18.41 -40.08 43.64
CA TYR A 27 -19.64 -39.31 43.63
C TYR A 27 -19.80 -38.60 44.98
N ASP A 28 -19.57 -37.29 45.00
CA ASP A 28 -20.01 -36.41 46.09
C ASP A 28 -20.35 -35.02 45.56
N ARG A 29 -20.97 -34.96 44.38
CA ARG A 29 -21.21 -33.72 43.65
C ARG A 29 -22.70 -33.43 43.56
N CYS A 30 -23.28 -32.87 44.63
CA CYS A 30 -24.65 -32.33 44.54
C CYS A 30 -24.95 -31.22 45.56
N LYS A 31 -24.08 -30.20 45.65
CA LYS A 31 -24.49 -28.86 46.11
C LYS A 31 -23.60 -27.76 45.53
N ASP A 32 -22.28 -27.92 45.63
CA ASP A 32 -21.31 -26.90 45.16
C ASP A 32 -21.16 -26.80 43.63
N SER A 33 -21.65 -27.80 42.89
CA SER A 33 -21.60 -27.76 41.43
C SER A 33 -22.62 -26.80 40.83
N VAL A 34 -23.72 -26.53 41.54
CA VAL A 34 -24.74 -25.60 41.04
C VAL A 34 -24.25 -24.17 41.23
N ASP A 35 -23.65 -23.88 42.39
CA ASP A 35 -23.07 -22.57 42.72
C ASP A 35 -21.85 -22.26 41.83
N PHE A 36 -20.96 -23.22 41.57
CA PHE A 36 -19.84 -23.03 40.63
C PHE A 36 -20.30 -22.78 39.18
N LEU A 37 -21.37 -23.46 38.73
CA LEU A 37 -21.95 -23.22 37.40
C LEU A 37 -22.64 -21.85 37.35
N GLN A 38 -23.28 -21.44 38.44
CA GLN A 38 -23.94 -20.16 38.57
C GLN A 38 -22.93 -19.00 38.55
N ASP A 39 -21.85 -19.10 39.32
CA ASP A 39 -20.74 -18.13 39.32
C ASP A 39 -20.13 -17.99 37.93
N ARG A 40 -19.96 -19.10 37.20
CA ARG A 40 -19.45 -19.08 35.84
C ARG A 40 -20.41 -18.40 34.87
N VAL A 41 -21.71 -18.62 35.04
CA VAL A 41 -22.76 -17.98 34.23
C VAL A 41 -22.82 -16.48 34.52
N ASP A 42 -22.70 -16.06 35.78
CA ASP A 42 -22.77 -14.66 36.18
C ASP A 42 -21.48 -13.90 35.83
N PHE A 43 -20.32 -14.55 35.93
CA PHE A 43 -19.08 -14.06 35.33
C PHE A 43 -19.24 -13.87 33.82
N HIS A 44 -19.76 -14.88 33.11
CA HIS A 44 -19.95 -14.80 31.66
C HIS A 44 -20.91 -13.68 31.27
N LYS A 45 -22.02 -13.49 32.00
CA LYS A 45 -22.97 -12.38 31.78
C LYS A 45 -22.29 -11.03 31.97
N THR A 46 -21.57 -10.86 33.07
CA THR A 46 -20.87 -9.62 33.42
C THR A 46 -19.78 -9.32 32.40
N PHE A 47 -18.96 -10.31 32.06
CA PHE A 47 -17.92 -10.18 31.04
C PHE A 47 -18.51 -9.86 29.66
N SER A 48 -19.58 -10.54 29.25
CA SER A 48 -20.27 -10.24 27.98
C SER A 48 -20.90 -8.85 27.97
N LEU A 49 -21.39 -8.36 29.12
CA LEU A 49 -21.88 -7.00 29.26
C LEU A 49 -20.73 -6.00 29.12
N LEU A 50 -19.60 -6.22 29.79
CA LEU A 50 -18.40 -5.38 29.67
C LEU A 50 -17.88 -5.32 28.23
N ILE A 51 -17.79 -6.46 27.54
CA ILE A 51 -17.39 -6.50 26.12
C ILE A 51 -18.40 -5.72 25.27
N ARG A 52 -19.70 -5.91 25.48
CA ARG A 52 -20.74 -5.21 24.73
C ARG A 52 -20.79 -3.71 24.99
N MET A 53 -20.54 -3.27 26.22
CA MET A 53 -20.44 -1.86 26.60
C MET A 53 -19.16 -1.23 26.05
N GLY A 54 -18.03 -1.92 26.14
CA GLY A 54 -16.75 -1.48 25.57
C GLY A 54 -16.68 -1.57 24.04
N SER A 55 -17.57 -2.35 23.41
CA SER A 55 -17.72 -2.42 21.95
C SER A 55 -18.79 -1.46 21.41
N GLY A 56 -19.27 -0.53 22.25
CA GLY A 56 -20.34 0.42 21.93
C GLY A 56 -20.05 1.35 20.75
N ASP A 57 -18.77 1.53 20.40
CA ASP A 57 -18.36 2.48 19.36
C ASP A 57 -17.91 1.82 18.05
N ASN A 58 -17.82 0.48 18.01
CA ASN A 58 -17.22 -0.25 16.88
C ASN A 58 -18.23 -1.11 16.11
N LYS A 59 -19.54 -0.84 16.20
CA LYS A 59 -20.55 -1.56 15.40
C LYS A 59 -20.60 -1.11 13.93
N THR A 60 -19.88 -0.06 13.57
CA THR A 60 -19.53 0.31 12.19
C THR A 60 -18.24 -0.36 11.70
N ASP A 61 -17.50 -1.10 12.54
CA ASP A 61 -16.20 -1.70 12.22
C ASP A 61 -16.26 -3.21 11.94
N LYS A 62 -17.17 -3.62 11.05
CA LYS A 62 -16.91 -4.86 10.27
C LYS A 62 -15.73 -4.69 9.30
N ASN A 63 -15.14 -3.49 9.27
CA ASN A 63 -13.90 -3.22 8.59
C ASN A 63 -12.74 -3.24 9.62
N THR A 64 -12.12 -4.40 9.79
CA THR A 64 -10.82 -4.51 10.49
C THR A 64 -9.69 -3.74 9.78
N ARG A 65 -9.98 -2.93 8.75
CA ARG A 65 -9.22 -1.70 8.51
C ARG A 65 -9.54 -0.72 9.64
N ARG A 66 -8.96 -1.02 10.81
CA ARG A 66 -8.69 -0.07 11.88
C ARG A 66 -8.47 1.30 11.24
N HIS A 67 -9.19 2.32 11.68
CA HIS A 67 -8.87 3.71 11.36
C HIS A 67 -7.37 3.89 11.64
N LEU A 68 -6.55 3.79 10.59
CA LEU A 68 -5.13 4.08 10.68
C LEU A 68 -5.08 5.57 11.02
N SER A 69 -4.14 5.95 11.89
CA SER A 69 -3.86 7.36 12.07
C SER A 69 -3.53 7.94 10.70
N ARG A 70 -3.87 9.21 10.46
CA ARG A 70 -3.45 9.91 9.24
C ARG A 70 -1.95 9.76 8.99
N GLU A 71 -1.15 9.76 10.05
CA GLU A 71 0.29 9.52 9.97
C GLU A 71 0.60 8.11 9.47
N GLU A 72 -0.05 7.09 10.03
CA GLU A 72 0.12 5.69 9.62
C GLU A 72 -0.29 5.46 8.14
N ASP A 73 -1.33 6.15 7.65
CA ASP A 73 -1.70 6.11 6.23
C ASP A 73 -0.62 6.68 5.31
N VAL A 74 0.01 7.80 5.71
CA VAL A 74 1.12 8.40 4.95
C VAL A 74 2.28 7.44 4.88
N TRP A 75 2.67 6.85 6.02
CA TRP A 75 3.80 5.92 6.08
C TRP A 75 3.54 4.65 5.27
N GLN A 76 2.31 4.13 5.29
CA GLN A 76 1.94 3.00 4.45
C GLN A 76 1.97 3.35 2.96
N ASN A 77 1.61 4.56 2.58
CA ASN A 77 1.66 4.98 1.19
C ASN A 77 3.11 5.17 0.72
N GLU A 78 3.95 5.84 1.50
CA GLU A 78 5.39 5.96 1.21
C GLU A 78 6.05 4.58 1.04
N LEU A 79 5.72 3.63 1.92
CA LEU A 79 6.21 2.26 1.81
C LEU A 79 5.71 1.56 0.54
N LYS A 80 4.43 1.69 0.21
CA LYS A 80 3.86 1.10 -1.02
C LYS A 80 4.52 1.69 -2.27
N ASP A 81 4.76 2.99 -2.27
CA ASP A 81 5.39 3.70 -3.39
C ASP A 81 6.84 3.23 -3.58
N LEU A 82 7.59 3.04 -2.50
CA LEU A 82 8.95 2.46 -2.57
C LEU A 82 8.96 1.02 -3.08
N ILE A 83 8.05 0.17 -2.59
CA ILE A 83 7.91 -1.21 -3.09
C ILE A 83 7.58 -1.21 -4.57
N TRP A 84 6.65 -0.36 -4.99
CA TRP A 84 6.26 -0.23 -6.38
C TRP A 84 7.43 0.22 -7.26
N LEU A 85 8.20 1.22 -6.80
CA LEU A 85 9.36 1.74 -7.53
C LEU A 85 10.45 0.66 -7.70
N GLU A 86 10.76 -0.08 -6.64
CA GLU A 86 11.75 -1.16 -6.67
C GLU A 86 11.33 -2.29 -7.63
N LEU A 87 10.05 -2.69 -7.60
CA LEU A 87 9.52 -3.70 -8.51
C LEU A 87 9.61 -3.26 -9.97
N GLN A 88 9.32 -1.99 -10.26
CA GLN A 88 9.45 -1.45 -11.61
C GLN A 88 10.92 -1.39 -12.06
N ALA A 89 11.83 -0.98 -11.18
CA ALA A 89 13.25 -0.96 -11.46
C ALA A 89 13.79 -2.36 -11.76
N TRP A 90 13.38 -3.36 -10.97
CA TRP A 90 13.73 -4.76 -11.17
C TRP A 90 13.24 -5.30 -12.52
N GLN A 91 12.00 -5.02 -12.91
CA GLN A 91 11.47 -5.46 -14.21
C GLN A 91 12.17 -4.81 -15.42
N ALA A 92 12.74 -3.62 -15.23
CA ALA A 92 13.40 -2.87 -16.28
C ALA A 92 14.92 -3.05 -16.31
N ASP A 93 15.48 -3.90 -15.44
CA ASP A 93 16.92 -4.08 -15.19
C ASP A 93 17.62 -2.73 -14.92
N ARG A 94 16.98 -1.86 -14.13
CA ARG A 94 17.48 -0.53 -13.74
C ARG A 94 17.72 -0.44 -12.25
N THR A 95 18.51 0.53 -11.84
CA THR A 95 18.55 0.94 -10.43
C THR A 95 17.28 1.73 -10.06
N PRO A 96 16.85 1.71 -8.79
CA PRO A 96 15.66 2.45 -8.35
C PRO A 96 15.74 3.95 -8.66
N ARG A 97 16.95 4.51 -8.59
CA ARG A 97 17.23 5.91 -8.91
C ARG A 97 17.06 6.22 -10.40
N GLU A 98 17.56 5.35 -11.28
CA GLU A 98 17.37 5.52 -12.73
C GLU A 98 15.90 5.38 -13.13
N GLN A 99 15.16 4.50 -12.45
CA GLN A 99 13.72 4.36 -12.66
C GLN A 99 12.97 5.61 -12.20
N ASP A 100 13.33 6.19 -11.05
CA ASP A 100 12.76 7.46 -10.57
C ASP A 100 13.03 8.63 -11.55
N ASP A 101 14.29 8.77 -12.01
CA ASP A 101 14.66 9.77 -13.03
C ASP A 101 13.86 9.58 -14.33
N TYR A 102 13.62 8.32 -14.73
CA TYR A 102 12.81 8.01 -15.91
C TYR A 102 11.34 8.44 -15.71
N LEU A 103 10.76 8.17 -14.54
CA LEU A 103 9.39 8.57 -14.23
C LEU A 103 9.24 10.10 -14.19
N CYS A 104 10.21 10.82 -13.61
CA CYS A 104 10.23 12.28 -13.61
C CYS A 104 10.19 12.84 -15.04
N LYS A 105 11.08 12.35 -15.92
CA LYS A 105 11.12 12.75 -17.34
C LYS A 105 9.85 12.37 -18.10
N ALA A 106 9.23 11.23 -17.76
CA ALA A 106 7.96 10.83 -18.36
C ALA A 106 6.83 11.77 -17.92
N ARG A 107 6.84 12.21 -16.66
CA ARG A 107 5.84 13.12 -16.09
C ARG A 107 5.92 14.52 -16.69
N GLU A 108 7.12 15.02 -16.99
CA GLU A 108 7.30 16.30 -17.68
C GLU A 108 6.54 16.36 -19.01
N LYS A 109 6.56 15.26 -19.78
CA LYS A 109 5.85 15.15 -21.07
C LYS A 109 4.33 15.15 -20.96
N VAL A 110 3.78 14.91 -19.76
CA VAL A 110 2.33 14.91 -19.55
C VAL A 110 1.75 16.31 -19.74
N ALA A 111 2.49 17.36 -19.40
CA ALA A 111 2.03 18.73 -19.60
C ALA A 111 1.82 19.04 -21.09
N ASP A 112 2.79 18.68 -21.93
CA ASP A 112 2.71 18.85 -23.38
C ASP A 112 1.54 18.05 -23.99
N LEU A 113 1.37 16.80 -23.53
CA LEU A 113 0.26 15.95 -23.96
C LEU A 113 -1.11 16.54 -23.57
N LEU A 114 -1.22 17.11 -22.37
CA LEU A 114 -2.46 17.75 -21.92
C LEU A 114 -2.78 18.98 -22.78
N ASP A 115 -1.78 19.77 -23.14
CA ASP A 115 -1.96 20.92 -24.04
C ASP A 115 -2.41 20.47 -25.44
N GLU A 116 -1.83 19.40 -25.98
CA GLU A 116 -2.29 18.78 -27.23
C GLU A 116 -3.77 18.36 -27.13
N ILE A 117 -4.17 17.69 -26.05
CA ILE A 117 -5.55 17.23 -25.84
C ILE A 117 -6.52 18.42 -25.71
N ILE A 118 -6.15 19.45 -24.95
CA ILE A 118 -7.00 20.63 -24.74
C ILE A 118 -7.19 21.40 -26.05
N ASN A 119 -6.11 21.54 -26.83
CA ASN A 119 -6.13 22.25 -28.10
C ASN A 119 -6.51 21.37 -29.29
N TYR A 120 -6.87 20.10 -29.04
CA TYR A 120 -7.26 19.17 -30.07
C TYR A 120 -8.60 19.60 -30.69
N SER A 121 -8.56 20.04 -31.95
CA SER A 121 -9.75 20.27 -32.76
C SER A 121 -9.80 19.25 -33.91
N TYR A 122 -10.88 18.46 -33.96
CA TYR A 122 -11.14 17.57 -35.08
C TYR A 122 -11.66 18.37 -36.27
N CYS A 123 -10.87 18.46 -37.34
CA CYS A 123 -11.31 19.06 -38.61
C CYS A 123 -11.88 17.97 -39.51
N ASP A 124 -13.21 17.83 -39.52
CA ASP A 124 -13.93 17.08 -40.55
C ASP A 124 -13.80 17.81 -41.89
N CYS A 125 -12.73 17.53 -42.61
CA CYS A 125 -12.57 17.99 -43.97
C CYS A 125 -11.93 16.89 -44.84
N GLU A 126 -12.78 16.16 -45.56
CA GLU A 126 -12.40 15.50 -46.82
C GLU A 126 -11.92 16.49 -47.91
N CYS A 127 -11.67 17.76 -47.56
CA CYS A 127 -11.17 18.80 -48.47
C CYS A 127 -9.81 19.40 -48.08
N ALA A 128 -9.15 18.99 -46.99
CA ALA A 128 -7.75 19.38 -46.73
C ALA A 128 -6.78 18.38 -47.38
N GLY A 129 -6.65 18.47 -48.70
CA GLY A 129 -5.63 17.74 -49.44
C GLY A 129 -4.23 17.95 -48.85
N ARG A 130 -3.55 16.83 -48.58
CA ARG A 130 -2.08 16.70 -48.58
C ARG A 130 -1.33 17.54 -47.52
N LYS A 131 -1.35 17.11 -46.26
CA LYS A 131 -0.16 17.23 -45.39
C LYS A 131 0.42 15.85 -45.15
N GLU A 132 1.23 15.42 -46.12
CA GLU A 132 2.06 14.24 -45.99
C GLU A 132 2.95 14.34 -44.75
N ARG A 133 2.81 13.34 -43.87
CA ARG A 133 3.90 12.60 -43.21
C ARG A 133 5.27 13.30 -43.25
N ASN A 134 5.54 14.24 -42.34
CA ASN A 134 6.87 14.82 -42.17
C ASN A 134 7.26 15.03 -40.69
N TYR A 135 6.96 14.06 -39.82
CA TYR A 135 7.47 14.04 -38.44
C TYR A 135 8.75 13.19 -38.24
N LEU A 136 9.41 12.76 -39.34
CA LEU A 136 10.65 11.96 -39.26
C LEU A 136 11.82 12.49 -40.10
N LYS A 137 11.79 13.73 -40.62
CA LYS A 137 12.88 14.26 -41.49
C LYS A 137 13.55 15.56 -41.02
N LEU A 138 13.41 15.96 -39.76
CA LEU A 138 14.07 17.17 -39.20
C LEU A 138 15.15 16.85 -38.14
N ARG A 139 15.76 15.66 -38.18
CA ARG A 139 16.94 15.32 -37.35
C ARG A 139 18.19 14.94 -38.15
N SER A 140 18.25 15.30 -39.43
CA SER A 140 19.47 15.16 -40.24
C SER A 140 19.89 16.53 -40.76
N GLY A 141 20.80 17.20 -40.06
CA GLY A 141 21.48 18.40 -40.57
C GLY A 141 21.66 19.52 -39.56
N TRP A 142 22.55 19.32 -38.59
CA TRP A 142 23.29 20.45 -38.03
C TRP A 142 24.77 20.21 -38.34
N PRO A 143 25.29 20.86 -39.38
CA PRO A 143 26.57 21.52 -39.23
C PRO A 143 26.48 22.94 -39.79
N SER A 144 26.85 23.94 -38.97
CA SER A 144 27.68 25.09 -39.37
C SER A 144 27.67 26.14 -38.27
N HIS A 145 28.73 26.20 -37.47
CA HIS A 145 29.28 27.49 -37.08
C HIS A 145 30.26 27.89 -38.18
N SER A 146 29.84 28.83 -39.02
CA SER A 146 30.72 29.58 -39.91
C SER A 146 31.47 30.61 -39.07
N THR A 147 32.79 30.58 -39.11
CA THR A 147 33.63 31.74 -38.78
C THR A 147 34.46 32.04 -40.01
N ASP A 148 33.96 32.97 -40.81
CA ASP A 148 34.76 33.69 -41.79
C ASP A 148 35.80 34.52 -41.02
N ASN A 149 37.08 34.27 -41.28
CA ASN A 149 38.12 35.28 -41.16
C ASN A 149 39.26 34.92 -42.12
N ALA A 150 39.19 35.50 -43.31
CA ALA A 150 40.29 35.62 -44.24
C ALA A 150 40.95 36.98 -44.03
N ASN A 151 42.29 37.00 -43.95
CA ASN A 151 43.27 38.04 -44.38
C ASN A 151 44.62 37.66 -43.74
N PHE A 152 45.55 37.01 -44.45
CA PHE A 152 46.53 37.53 -45.43
C PHE A 152 47.59 38.48 -44.82
N THR A 153 48.70 37.90 -44.37
CA THR A 153 50.10 38.19 -44.79
C THR A 153 51.01 37.08 -44.31
#